data_AF-A0ABD1C7W7-F1
#
_entry.id   AF-A0ABD1C7W7-F1
#
_cell.length_a   1.000
_cell.length_b   1.000
_cell.length_c   1.000
_cell.angle_alpha   90.00
_cell.angle_beta   90.00
_cell.angle_gamma   90.00
#
_symmetry.space_group_name_H-M   'P 1'
#
loop_
_entity.id
_entity.type
_entity.pdbx_description
1 polymer ?
#
loop_
_entity_poly.entity_id
_entity_poly.type
_entity_poly.pdbx_seq_one_letter_code
_entity_poly.pdbx_strand_id
1 'polypeptide(L)'
;MIACEDRLKMDVLYFLASMMKTHSKSPEVIEPFLLRIVDNLEECKKFPWGRYTFEDSSHELEHMFERFKGEVKKSWTFLGFIVPLELLAYEAISSMKMKYRKDVPAGKDCPRMCKRKFVPNGMSGYPLEDINKVLGDSKDICSILEASLDEEIYLMSRIWDRDFCGDNEDVVADGIMAHLSAGKKVF
;
A
#
# COMPACT_ATOMS: atom_id res chain seq x y z
N MET A 1 21.95 -33.39 5.82
CA MET A 1 20.88 -32.78 5.01
C MET A 1 20.43 -31.43 5.59
N ILE A 2 21.33 -30.68 6.25
CA ILE A 2 21.01 -29.51 7.12
C ILE A 2 21.33 -28.17 6.42
N ALA A 3 22.36 -28.13 5.57
CA ALA A 3 22.81 -26.91 4.88
C ALA A 3 21.78 -26.28 3.92
N CYS A 4 20.73 -27.02 3.51
CA CYS A 4 19.70 -26.50 2.62
C CYS A 4 18.61 -25.73 3.37
N GLU A 5 18.30 -26.13 4.61
CA GLU A 5 17.25 -25.50 5.40
C GLU A 5 17.73 -24.20 6.03
N ASP A 6 18.94 -24.17 6.59
CA ASP A 6 19.55 -22.95 7.13
C ASP A 6 19.75 -21.90 6.03
N ARG A 7 20.14 -22.33 4.83
CA ARG A 7 20.26 -21.44 3.67
C ARG A 7 18.90 -20.84 3.28
N LEU A 8 17.85 -21.65 3.24
CA LEU A 8 16.49 -21.17 2.98
C LEU A 8 16.02 -20.19 4.07
N LYS A 9 16.30 -20.47 5.34
CA LYS A 9 16.02 -19.57 6.45
C LYS A 9 16.74 -18.23 6.26
N MET A 10 18.03 -18.24 5.92
CA MET A 10 18.80 -17.02 5.66
C MET A 10 18.26 -16.23 4.46
N ASP A 11 17.87 -16.90 3.37
CA ASP A 11 17.29 -16.25 2.19
C ASP A 11 15.94 -15.59 2.53
N VAL A 12 15.08 -16.28 3.28
CA VAL A 12 13.79 -15.75 3.74
C VAL A 12 13.99 -14.58 4.72
N LEU A 13 14.94 -14.69 5.64
CA LEU A 13 15.27 -13.61 6.58
C LEU A 13 15.73 -12.36 5.84
N TYR A 14 16.65 -12.52 4.88
CA TYR A 14 17.15 -11.41 4.06
C TYR A 14 16.01 -10.74 3.29
N PHE A 15 15.12 -11.53 2.68
CA PHE A 15 13.95 -11.01 1.99
C PHE A 15 13.04 -10.21 2.93
N LEU A 16 12.69 -10.77 4.09
CA LEU A 16 11.80 -10.12 5.05
C LEU A 16 12.41 -8.84 5.62
N ALA A 17 13.68 -8.85 6.02
CA ALA A 17 14.35 -7.65 6.52
C ALA A 17 14.41 -6.54 5.47
N SER A 18 14.70 -6.90 4.21
CA SER A 18 14.78 -5.95 3.09
C SER A 18 13.43 -5.33 2.74
N MET A 19 12.38 -6.15 2.68
CA MET A 19 11.02 -5.71 2.35
C MET A 19 10.34 -4.93 3.47
N MET A 20 10.55 -5.33 4.72
CA MET A 20 9.78 -4.82 5.87
C MET A 20 10.46 -3.64 6.57
N LYS A 21 11.80 -3.59 6.60
CA LYS A 21 12.55 -2.63 7.41
C LYS A 21 13.69 -1.96 6.62
N THR A 22 13.37 -1.42 5.44
CA THR A 22 14.30 -0.60 4.65
C THR A 22 14.67 0.74 5.32
N HIS A 23 14.09 1.04 6.49
CA HIS A 23 14.18 2.33 7.19
C HIS A 23 15.12 2.36 8.40
N SER A 24 15.73 1.25 8.81
CA SER A 24 16.62 1.31 9.98
C SER A 24 17.93 2.03 9.60
N LYS A 25 18.17 3.18 10.24
CA LYS A 25 19.45 3.89 10.19
C LYS A 25 20.63 3.06 10.74
N SER A 26 20.33 1.90 11.32
CA SER A 26 21.28 0.89 11.78
C SER A 26 21.05 -0.42 10.99
N PRO A 27 21.83 -0.69 9.93
CA PRO A 27 21.79 -1.96 9.20
C PRO A 27 22.24 -3.18 10.04
N GLU A 28 22.58 -2.97 11.32
CA GLU A 28 23.23 -3.96 12.19
C GLU A 28 22.27 -4.75 13.07
N VAL A 29 21.00 -4.35 13.20
CA VAL A 29 20.04 -5.03 14.10
C VAL A 29 18.89 -5.64 13.31
N ILE A 30 18.94 -6.96 13.15
CA ILE A 30 17.80 -7.74 12.66
C ILE A 30 16.78 -7.84 13.80
N GLU A 31 15.52 -7.52 13.51
CA GLU A 31 14.45 -7.57 14.49
C GLU A 31 14.31 -8.98 15.09
N PRO A 32 14.27 -9.14 16.42
CA PRO A 32 14.14 -10.45 17.07
C PRO A 32 12.90 -11.23 16.63
N PHE A 33 11.83 -10.53 16.25
CA PHE A 33 10.62 -11.15 15.71
C PHE A 33 10.88 -11.88 14.38
N LEU A 34 11.61 -11.25 13.46
CA LEU A 34 11.96 -11.86 12.16
C LEU A 34 12.84 -13.09 12.34
N LEU A 35 13.79 -13.05 13.27
CA LEU A 35 14.61 -14.22 13.61
C LEU A 35 13.75 -15.38 14.12
N ARG A 36 12.84 -15.09 15.05
CA ARG A 36 11.97 -16.11 15.66
C ARG A 36 11.05 -16.77 14.63
N ILE A 37 10.46 -15.98 13.73
CA ILE A 37 9.47 -16.51 12.80
C ILE A 37 10.09 -17.26 11.62
N VAL A 38 11.29 -16.87 11.17
CA VAL A 38 12.04 -17.61 10.15
C VAL A 38 12.53 -18.96 10.67
N ASP A 39 12.79 -19.08 11.97
CA ASP A 39 13.19 -20.36 12.56
C ASP A 39 12.12 -21.46 12.39
N ASN A 40 10.84 -21.06 12.29
CA ASN A 40 9.73 -21.93 11.91
C ASN A 40 9.14 -21.53 10.56
N LEU A 41 9.68 -22.10 9.47
CA LEU A 41 9.27 -21.77 8.11
C LEU A 41 7.77 -22.06 7.82
N GLU A 42 7.15 -23.02 8.51
CA GLU A 42 5.72 -23.29 8.34
C GLU A 42 4.84 -22.22 8.99
N GLU A 43 5.25 -21.70 10.15
CA GLU A 43 4.61 -20.53 10.74
C GLU A 43 4.86 -19.29 9.90
N CYS A 44 6.08 -19.09 9.41
CA CYS A 44 6.43 -18.00 8.50
C CYS A 44 5.51 -17.97 7.26
N LYS A 45 5.20 -19.12 6.66
CA LYS A 45 4.29 -19.19 5.51
C LYS A 45 2.84 -18.82 5.84
N LYS A 46 2.37 -19.18 7.03
CA LYS A 46 0.99 -18.94 7.48
C LYS A 46 0.79 -17.57 8.12
N PHE A 47 1.89 -16.90 8.47
CA PHE A 47 1.86 -15.62 9.14
C PHE A 47 1.21 -14.54 8.24
N PRO A 48 0.33 -13.69 8.79
CA PRO A 48 -0.40 -12.69 8.01
C PRO A 48 0.47 -11.46 7.70
N TRP A 49 1.53 -11.64 6.90
CA TRP A 49 2.51 -10.61 6.53
C TRP A 49 1.86 -9.32 6.02
N GLY A 50 0.80 -9.42 5.22
CA GLY A 50 0.08 -8.25 4.73
C GLY A 50 -0.52 -7.38 5.84
N ARG A 51 -1.08 -8.00 6.88
CA ARG A 51 -1.64 -7.28 8.04
C ARG A 51 -0.53 -6.67 8.89
N TYR A 52 0.51 -7.43 9.20
CA TYR A 52 1.66 -6.94 9.97
C TYR A 52 2.33 -5.74 9.27
N THR A 53 2.56 -5.82 7.95
CA THR A 53 3.12 -4.70 7.17
C THR A 53 2.22 -3.48 7.22
N PHE A 54 0.91 -3.66 7.11
CA PHE A 54 -0.07 -2.58 7.16
C PHE A 54 -0.07 -1.88 8.53
N GLU A 55 -0.12 -2.64 9.62
CA GLU A 55 -0.12 -2.09 10.98
C GLU A 55 1.19 -1.36 11.30
N ASP A 56 2.35 -1.94 10.98
CA ASP A 56 3.67 -1.28 11.12
C ASP A 56 3.72 0.01 10.29
N SER A 57 3.21 -0.05 9.06
CA SER A 57 3.13 1.09 8.16
C SER A 57 2.25 2.23 8.67
N SER A 58 1.06 1.90 9.17
CA SER A 58 0.13 2.87 9.75
C SER A 58 0.73 3.54 10.98
N HIS A 59 1.39 2.76 11.85
CA HIS A 59 2.03 3.29 13.04
C HIS A 59 3.18 4.26 12.70
N GLU A 60 4.02 3.93 11.72
CA GLU A 60 5.09 4.82 11.25
C GLU A 60 4.53 6.11 10.61
N LEU A 61 3.40 6.02 9.88
CA LEU A 61 2.73 7.19 9.34
C LEU A 61 2.16 8.09 10.44
N GLU A 62 1.50 7.53 11.45
CA GLU A 62 0.99 8.26 12.61
C GLU A 62 2.12 9.00 13.33
N HIS A 63 3.20 8.31 13.68
CA HIS A 63 4.38 8.91 14.30
C HIS A 63 5.03 9.99 13.42
N MET A 64 5.01 9.81 12.11
CA MET A 64 5.52 10.81 11.17
C MET A 64 4.65 12.07 11.18
N PHE A 65 3.32 11.93 11.14
CA PHE A 65 2.40 13.06 11.20
C PHE A 65 2.59 13.87 12.49
N GLU A 66 2.73 13.19 13.63
CA GLU A 66 3.05 13.82 14.92
C GLU A 66 4.38 14.59 14.85
N ARG A 67 5.43 13.96 14.31
CA ARG A 67 6.78 14.54 14.25
C ARG A 67 6.86 15.74 13.30
N PHE A 68 6.14 15.70 12.20
CA PHE A 68 6.16 16.78 11.20
C PHE A 68 5.11 17.86 11.44
N LYS A 69 4.29 17.74 12.50
CA LYS A 69 3.24 18.73 12.81
C LYS A 69 2.38 19.06 11.58
N GLY A 70 2.13 18.07 10.73
CA GLY A 70 1.36 18.23 9.50
C GLY A 70 2.11 18.66 8.23
N GLU A 71 3.42 18.97 8.28
CA GLU A 71 4.16 19.43 7.10
C GLU A 71 5.03 18.34 6.43
N VAL A 72 4.66 17.93 5.22
CA VAL A 72 5.41 16.91 4.46
C VAL A 72 6.77 17.47 3.99
N LYS A 73 7.87 16.92 4.50
CA LYS A 73 9.24 17.30 4.07
C LYS A 73 9.67 16.52 2.82
N LYS A 74 10.17 17.24 1.80
CA LYS A 74 10.60 16.71 0.48
C LYS A 74 11.59 15.53 0.52
N SER A 75 12.32 15.31 1.61
CA SER A 75 13.41 14.32 1.69
C SER A 75 13.00 12.98 2.25
N TRP A 76 11.74 12.76 2.61
CA TRP A 76 11.31 11.53 3.28
C TRP A 76 10.46 10.65 2.35
N THR A 77 10.86 9.38 2.23
CA THR A 77 10.19 8.38 1.36
C THR A 77 9.73 7.21 2.22
N PHE A 78 8.48 6.79 2.00
CA PHE A 78 7.87 5.69 2.72
C PHE A 78 7.82 4.45 1.83
N LEU A 79 8.74 3.51 2.05
CA LEU A 79 8.99 2.39 1.13
C LEU A 79 8.00 1.21 1.28
N GLY A 80 7.32 1.07 2.43
CA GLY A 80 6.43 -0.07 2.73
C GLY A 80 5.08 -0.06 2.01
N PHE A 81 4.58 1.13 1.61
CA PHE A 81 3.31 1.26 0.90
C PHE A 81 3.43 1.34 -0.62
N ILE A 82 4.65 1.42 -1.18
CA ILE A 82 4.82 1.68 -2.61
C ILE A 82 4.19 0.55 -3.43
N VAL A 83 4.41 -0.70 -3.05
CA VAL A 83 3.89 -1.85 -3.80
C VAL A 83 2.35 -1.93 -3.73
N PRO A 84 1.69 -1.83 -2.55
CA PRO A 84 0.23 -1.73 -2.49
C PRO A 84 -0.36 -0.52 -3.23
N LEU A 85 0.26 0.67 -3.14
CA LEU A 85 -0.21 1.87 -3.84
C LEU A 85 -0.08 1.74 -5.35
N GLU A 86 1.05 1.20 -5.81
CA GLU A 86 1.25 0.88 -7.23
C GLU A 86 0.19 -0.12 -7.69
N LEU A 87 -0.09 -1.15 -6.88
CA LEU A 87 -1.16 -2.12 -7.14
C LEU A 87 -2.52 -1.48 -7.38
N LEU A 88 -2.88 -0.50 -6.54
CA LEU A 88 -4.16 0.19 -6.60
C LEU A 88 -4.33 0.93 -7.92
N ALA A 89 -3.29 1.60 -8.42
CA ALA A 89 -3.35 2.30 -9.72
C ALA A 89 -3.70 1.33 -10.87
N TYR A 90 -3.08 0.14 -10.88
CA TYR A 90 -3.39 -0.89 -11.87
C TYR A 90 -4.76 -1.54 -11.70
N GLU A 91 -5.40 -1.42 -10.54
CA GLU A 91 -6.71 -2.02 -10.31
C GLU A 91 -7.87 -1.02 -10.41
N ALA A 92 -7.58 0.27 -10.20
CA ALA A 92 -8.55 1.36 -10.26
C ALA A 92 -8.77 1.78 -11.71
N ILE A 93 -7.71 1.77 -12.53
CA ILE A 93 -7.83 2.11 -13.94
C ILE A 93 -8.16 0.83 -14.73
N SER A 94 -9.35 0.81 -15.35
CA SER A 94 -9.88 -0.40 -16.01
C SER A 94 -8.97 -0.93 -17.13
N SER A 95 -8.41 -0.04 -17.97
CA SER A 95 -7.50 -0.44 -19.05
C SER A 95 -6.23 -1.10 -18.51
N MET A 96 -5.66 -0.54 -17.44
CA MET A 96 -4.49 -1.07 -16.74
C MET A 96 -4.79 -2.43 -16.11
N LYS A 97 -5.94 -2.56 -15.45
CA LYS A 97 -6.40 -3.79 -14.80
C LYS A 97 -6.52 -4.92 -15.81
N MET A 98 -7.16 -4.67 -16.95
CA MET A 98 -7.37 -5.67 -17.98
C MET A 98 -6.08 -6.07 -18.69
N LYS A 99 -5.15 -5.14 -18.86
CA LYS A 99 -3.89 -5.40 -19.59
C LYS A 99 -2.84 -6.09 -18.72
N TYR A 100 -2.67 -5.64 -17.48
CA TYR A 100 -1.50 -5.96 -16.66
C TYR A 100 -1.81 -6.89 -15.49
N ARG A 101 -3.09 -7.16 -15.19
CA ARG A 101 -3.51 -8.03 -14.10
C ARG A 101 -4.25 -9.24 -14.63
N LYS A 102 -4.07 -10.38 -13.99
CA LYS A 102 -4.86 -11.59 -14.23
C LYS A 102 -5.30 -12.22 -12.94
N ASP A 103 -6.49 -12.81 -12.95
CA ASP A 103 -7.01 -13.57 -11.83
C ASP A 103 -6.14 -14.83 -11.58
N VAL A 104 -6.06 -15.22 -10.32
CA VAL A 104 -5.41 -16.46 -9.88
C VAL A 104 -6.38 -17.30 -9.04
N PRO A 105 -6.21 -18.63 -9.04
CA PRO A 105 -6.94 -19.47 -8.09
C PRO A 105 -6.65 -19.00 -6.66
N ALA A 106 -7.67 -18.48 -6.00
CA ALA A 106 -7.59 -17.98 -4.63
C ALA A 106 -8.84 -18.43 -3.87
N GLY A 107 -8.67 -18.75 -2.59
CA GLY A 107 -9.80 -19.07 -1.72
C GLY A 107 -10.77 -17.90 -1.62
N LYS A 108 -12.04 -18.21 -1.31
CA LYS A 108 -13.09 -17.19 -1.15
C LYS A 108 -12.69 -16.09 -0.16
N ASP A 109 -12.05 -16.52 0.94
CA ASP A 109 -11.64 -15.69 2.06
C ASP A 109 -10.24 -15.07 1.89
N CYS A 110 -9.57 -15.33 0.77
CA CYS A 110 -8.29 -14.68 0.50
C CYS A 110 -8.48 -13.15 0.36
N PRO A 111 -7.54 -12.33 0.84
CA PRO A 111 -7.56 -10.89 0.62
C PRO A 111 -7.66 -10.54 -0.88
N ARG A 112 -8.29 -9.40 -1.20
CA ARG A 112 -8.51 -8.92 -2.57
C ARG A 112 -7.25 -8.95 -3.43
N MET A 113 -6.13 -8.49 -2.87
CA MET A 113 -4.83 -8.45 -3.56
C MET A 113 -4.26 -9.84 -3.88
N CYS A 114 -4.65 -10.88 -3.15
CA CYS A 114 -4.22 -12.26 -3.39
C CYS A 114 -4.99 -12.95 -4.52
N LYS A 115 -6.09 -12.35 -4.99
CA LYS A 115 -6.94 -12.93 -6.05
C LYS A 115 -6.42 -12.61 -7.45
N ARG A 116 -5.43 -11.72 -7.56
CA ARG A 116 -4.86 -11.28 -8.84
C ARG A 116 -3.34 -11.18 -8.76
N LYS A 117 -2.69 -11.34 -9.90
CA LYS A 117 -1.25 -11.07 -10.05
C LYS A 117 -0.95 -10.30 -11.32
N PHE A 118 0.25 -9.72 -11.38
CA PHE A 118 0.75 -9.13 -12.62
C PHE A 118 0.95 -10.19 -13.70
N VAL A 119 0.67 -9.81 -14.95
CA VAL A 119 1.03 -10.61 -16.12
C VAL A 119 2.57 -10.66 -16.20
N PRO A 120 3.20 -11.85 -16.23
CA PRO A 120 4.66 -11.92 -16.34
C PRO A 120 5.12 -11.34 -17.68
N ASN A 121 6.09 -10.42 -17.65
CA ASN A 121 6.72 -9.86 -18.85
C ASN A 121 8.23 -10.13 -18.94
N GLY A 122 8.78 -10.92 -18.00
CA GLY A 122 10.20 -11.23 -17.93
C GLY A 122 11.09 -10.10 -17.40
N MET A 123 10.49 -8.99 -16.95
CA MET A 123 11.19 -7.82 -16.39
C MET A 123 10.70 -7.52 -14.97
N SER A 124 11.40 -6.62 -14.27
CA SER A 124 11.04 -6.16 -12.91
C SER A 124 9.86 -5.17 -12.88
N GLY A 125 9.35 -4.74 -14.05
CA GLY A 125 8.26 -3.78 -14.18
C GLY A 125 7.83 -3.59 -15.64
N TYR A 126 6.89 -2.70 -15.90
CA TYR A 126 6.46 -2.36 -17.26
C TYR A 126 7.14 -1.07 -17.75
N PRO A 127 7.56 -0.99 -19.02
CA PRO A 127 8.06 0.25 -19.59
C PRO A 127 7.02 1.37 -19.49
N LEU A 128 7.48 2.58 -19.19
CA LEU A 128 6.60 3.75 -19.11
C LEU A 128 5.88 4.04 -20.43
N GLU A 129 6.55 3.78 -21.56
CA GLU A 129 5.96 3.92 -22.91
C GLU A 129 4.74 3.00 -23.09
N ASP A 130 4.83 1.75 -22.62
CA ASP A 130 3.73 0.78 -22.69
C ASP A 130 2.59 1.16 -21.75
N ILE A 131 2.93 1.65 -20.54
CA ILE A 131 1.94 2.17 -19.58
C ILE A 131 1.17 3.34 -20.21
N ASN A 132 1.87 4.34 -20.73
CA ASN A 132 1.25 5.52 -21.35
C ASN A 132 0.39 5.14 -22.55
N LYS A 133 0.81 4.18 -23.36
CA LYS A 133 0.03 3.67 -24.49
C LYS A 133 -1.29 3.01 -24.05
N VAL A 134 -1.28 2.31 -22.92
CA VAL A 134 -2.48 1.64 -22.37
C VAL A 134 -3.39 2.62 -21.65
N LEU A 135 -2.83 3.63 -20.98
CA LEU A 135 -3.58 4.73 -20.39
C LEU A 135 -4.29 5.54 -21.48
N GLY A 136 -3.59 5.88 -22.57
CA GLY A 136 -4.11 6.77 -23.60
C GLY A 136 -4.62 8.07 -22.99
N ASP A 137 -5.84 8.46 -23.35
CA ASP A 137 -6.51 9.65 -22.79
C ASP A 137 -7.51 9.32 -21.66
N SER A 138 -7.46 8.09 -21.13
CA SER A 138 -8.41 7.62 -20.10
C SER A 138 -8.29 8.44 -18.82
N LYS A 139 -9.41 9.03 -18.39
CA LYS A 139 -9.56 9.69 -17.08
C LYS A 139 -10.38 8.87 -16.08
N ASP A 140 -10.82 7.68 -16.48
CA ASP A 140 -11.69 6.83 -15.69
C ASP A 140 -10.90 6.08 -14.63
N ILE A 141 -11.09 6.49 -13.38
CA ILE A 141 -10.55 5.82 -12.18
C ILE A 141 -11.75 5.22 -11.45
N CYS A 142 -11.85 3.90 -11.43
CA CYS A 142 -12.85 3.21 -10.64
C CYS A 142 -12.42 3.25 -9.17
N SER A 143 -13.28 3.80 -8.30
CA SER A 143 -13.08 3.59 -6.87
C SER A 143 -13.19 2.11 -6.55
N ILE A 144 -12.11 1.56 -6.01
CA ILE A 144 -12.05 0.17 -5.54
C ILE A 144 -12.45 0.10 -4.06
N LEU A 145 -12.46 1.25 -3.38
CA LEU A 145 -12.85 1.40 -1.99
C LEU A 145 -14.25 2.04 -1.99
N GLU A 146 -15.27 1.20 -2.16
CA GLU A 146 -16.65 1.66 -2.03
C GLU A 146 -16.97 1.87 -0.54
N ALA A 147 -16.63 3.05 -0.03
CA ALA A 147 -17.16 3.48 1.25
C ALA A 147 -18.66 3.84 1.09
N SER A 148 -19.43 3.58 2.14
CA SER A 148 -20.77 4.17 2.24
C SER A 148 -20.67 5.69 2.35
N LEU A 149 -21.73 6.42 1.99
CA LEU A 149 -21.72 7.89 2.12
C LEU A 149 -21.46 8.33 3.56
N ASP A 150 -22.00 7.60 4.54
CA ASP A 150 -21.79 7.88 5.97
C ASP A 150 -20.33 7.63 6.38
N GLU A 151 -19.69 6.58 5.86
CA GLU A 151 -18.26 6.33 6.08
C GLU A 151 -17.38 7.37 5.40
N GLU A 152 -17.72 7.81 4.18
CA GLU A 152 -17.00 8.90 3.50
C GLU A 152 -17.08 10.19 4.31
N ILE A 153 -18.27 10.58 4.77
CA ILE A 153 -18.47 11.76 5.62
C ILE A 153 -17.66 11.64 6.91
N TYR A 154 -17.70 10.48 7.56
CA TYR A 154 -16.94 10.23 8.79
C TYR A 154 -15.42 10.31 8.56
N LEU A 155 -14.91 9.64 7.53
CA LEU A 155 -13.48 9.64 7.21
C LEU A 155 -13.00 11.05 6.84
N MET A 156 -13.77 11.80 6.05
CA MET A 156 -13.47 13.18 5.71
C MET A 156 -13.48 14.09 6.94
N SER A 157 -14.43 13.89 7.87
CA SER A 157 -14.47 14.66 9.12
C SER A 157 -13.23 14.46 10.00
N ARG A 158 -12.65 13.25 10.00
CA ARG A 158 -11.40 12.94 10.74
C ARG A 158 -10.15 13.49 10.08
N ILE A 159 -10.10 13.48 8.74
CA ILE A 159 -9.00 14.11 8.00
C ILE A 159 -9.04 15.64 8.16
N TRP A 160 -10.25 16.19 8.35
CA TRP A 160 -10.51 17.61 8.56
C TRP A 160 -10.62 18.00 10.05
N ASP A 161 -10.01 17.28 11.01
CA ASP A 161 -10.02 17.81 12.39
C ASP A 161 -9.39 19.21 12.38
N ARG A 162 -10.21 20.21 12.79
CA ARG A 162 -10.08 21.65 12.50
C ARG A 162 -8.87 22.35 13.14
N ASP A 163 -7.89 21.60 13.62
CA ASP A 163 -6.69 22.14 14.26
C ASP A 163 -5.59 22.53 13.25
N PHE A 164 -5.80 22.34 11.95
CA PHE A 164 -5.03 23.04 10.91
C PHE A 164 -5.46 24.50 10.83
N CYS A 165 -5.03 25.30 11.79
CA CYS A 165 -5.11 26.75 11.78
C CYS A 165 -4.15 27.33 10.73
N GLY A 166 -4.53 27.23 9.46
CA GLY A 166 -3.92 27.99 8.38
C GLY A 166 -5.00 28.31 7.37
N ASP A 167 -5.36 29.60 7.28
CA ASP A 167 -6.37 30.16 6.36
C ASP A 167 -5.94 30.06 4.89
N ASN A 168 -5.66 28.85 4.41
CA ASN A 168 -5.54 28.58 2.99
C ASN A 168 -6.80 27.83 2.58
N GLU A 169 -7.65 28.49 1.79
CA GLU A 169 -8.76 27.88 1.06
C GLU A 169 -8.22 26.70 0.25
N ASP A 170 -8.37 25.48 0.79
CA ASP A 170 -8.05 24.28 0.04
C ASP A 170 -9.20 24.01 -0.92
N VAL A 171 -9.07 24.57 -2.12
CA VAL A 171 -10.04 24.47 -3.23
C VAL A 171 -10.45 23.02 -3.51
N VAL A 172 -9.55 22.06 -3.29
CA VAL A 172 -9.85 20.64 -3.47
C VAL A 172 -10.79 20.17 -2.35
N ALA A 173 -10.47 20.55 -1.12
CA ALA A 173 -11.19 20.15 0.06
C ALA A 173 -12.61 20.80 0.11
N ASP A 174 -12.73 22.07 -0.28
CA ASP A 174 -14.02 22.76 -0.42
C ASP A 174 -14.89 22.16 -1.55
N GLY A 175 -14.26 21.78 -2.67
CA GLY A 175 -14.93 21.10 -3.78
C GLY A 175 -15.50 19.74 -3.37
N ILE A 176 -14.74 18.98 -2.59
CA ILE A 176 -15.17 17.68 -2.04
C ILE A 176 -16.36 17.85 -1.08
N MET A 177 -16.33 18.85 -0.20
CA MET A 177 -17.42 19.14 0.73
C MET A 177 -18.70 19.58 0.03
N ALA A 178 -18.59 20.36 -1.04
CA ALA A 178 -19.75 20.74 -1.86
C ALA A 178 -20.37 19.51 -2.56
N HIS A 179 -19.56 18.55 -2.99
CA HIS A 179 -20.03 17.28 -3.55
C HIS A 179 -20.77 16.43 -2.52
N LEU A 180 -20.20 16.25 -1.33
CA LEU A 180 -20.84 15.50 -0.23
C LEU A 180 -22.13 16.17 0.25
N SER A 181 -22.14 17.49 0.39
CA SER A 181 -23.33 18.27 0.79
C SER A 181 -24.46 18.16 -0.23
N ALA A 182 -24.13 17.89 -1.50
CA ALA A 182 -25.09 17.60 -2.56
C ALA A 182 -25.56 16.13 -2.58
N GLY A 183 -25.19 15.32 -1.58
CA GLY A 183 -25.53 13.89 -1.49
C GLY A 183 -24.79 13.03 -2.51
N LYS A 184 -23.69 13.51 -3.08
CA LYS A 184 -22.89 12.80 -4.07
C LYS A 184 -21.69 12.16 -3.39
N LYS A 185 -21.40 10.92 -3.76
CA LYS A 185 -20.14 10.29 -3.39
C LYS A 185 -18.97 10.99 -4.05
N VAL A 186 -17.84 10.98 -3.35
CA VAL A 186 -16.57 11.53 -3.85
C VAL A 186 -15.79 10.44 -4.60
N PHE A 187 -16.06 9.18 -4.28
CA PHE A 187 -15.45 7.99 -4.87
C PHE A 187 -16.47 7.06 -5.54
#